data_AF-A0A820P1T0-F1
#
_entry.id   AF-A0A820P1T0-F1
#
_cell.length_a   1.000
_cell.length_b   1.000
_cell.length_c   1.000
_cell.angle_alpha   90.00
_cell.angle_beta   90.00
_cell.angle_gamma   90.00
#
_symmetry.space_group_name_H-M   'P 1'
#
loop_
_entity.id
_entity.type
_entity.pdbx_description
1 polymer ?
#
loop_
_entity_poly.entity_id
_entity_poly.type
_entity_poly.pdbx_seq_one_letter_code
_entity_poly.pdbx_strand_id
1 'polypeptide(L)'
;MLKEASTKRILTYSEIESRLLSFEYGINDKSNKPPVIRKKHLNKGKIVGTASQQMLIFKLCPIIFYDIIDRLETKEIYICLGEIVSLVFACPFRKSWLSYLQSLSVRFQCLMVHLLPQLVTPKVHFV
;
A
#
# COMPACT_ATOMS: atom_id res chain seq x y z
N MET A 1 2.27 -6.02 2.74
CA MET A 1 3.59 -5.82 2.13
C MET A 1 4.72 -5.63 3.14
N LEU A 2 4.96 -4.45 3.73
CA LEU A 2 6.14 -4.24 4.61
C LEU A 2 6.20 -5.16 5.84
N LYS A 3 5.06 -5.39 6.49
CA LYS A 3 4.96 -6.35 7.61
C LYS A 3 5.29 -7.78 7.17
N GLU A 4 4.82 -8.19 5.99
CA GLU A 4 5.11 -9.51 5.41
C GLU A 4 6.62 -9.65 5.13
N ALA A 5 7.25 -8.65 4.52
CA ALA A 5 8.69 -8.64 4.25
C ALA A 5 9.52 -8.85 5.52
N SER A 6 9.12 -8.22 6.64
CA SER A 6 9.75 -8.44 7.94
C SER A 6 9.47 -9.80 8.54
N THR A 7 8.23 -10.31 8.45
CA THR A 7 7.88 -11.65 8.94
C THR A 7 8.64 -12.75 8.18
N LYS A 8 8.78 -12.61 6.86
CA LYS A 8 9.54 -13.54 6.00
C LYS A 8 11.06 -13.35 6.07
N ARG A 9 11.56 -12.44 6.92
CA ARG A 9 12.99 -12.10 7.06
C ARG A 9 13.66 -11.68 5.74
N ILE A 10 12.89 -11.11 4.82
CA ILE A 10 13.40 -10.54 3.57
C ILE A 10 14.02 -9.16 3.83
N LEU A 11 13.39 -8.37 4.71
CA LEU A 11 13.93 -7.11 5.21
C LEU A 11 13.72 -6.98 6.71
N THR A 12 14.74 -6.54 7.42
CA THR A 12 14.64 -6.09 8.79
C THR A 12 13.93 -4.74 8.89
N TYR A 13 13.40 -4.44 10.08
CA TYR A 13 12.80 -3.13 10.36
C TYR A 13 13.79 -1.97 10.18
N SER A 14 15.07 -2.19 10.50
CA SER A 14 16.11 -1.16 10.35
C SER A 14 16.40 -0.87 8.88
N GLU A 15 16.35 -1.88 8.00
CA GLU A 15 16.54 -1.69 6.57
C GLU A 15 15.35 -0.94 5.94
N ILE A 16 14.12 -1.25 6.36
CA ILE A 16 12.93 -0.50 5.93
C ILE A 16 13.05 0.97 6.34
N GLU A 17 13.40 1.23 7.60
CA GLU A 17 13.61 2.58 8.12
C GLU A 17 14.74 3.30 7.38
N SER A 18 15.88 2.64 7.17
CA SER A 18 17.03 3.19 6.45
C SER A 18 16.66 3.57 5.02
N ARG A 19 16.01 2.69 4.26
CA ARG A 19 15.59 2.97 2.88
C ARG A 19 14.62 4.14 2.77
N LEU A 20 13.65 4.25 3.69
CA LEU A 20 12.71 5.37 3.72
C LEU A 20 13.41 6.69 4.07
N LEU A 21 14.45 6.66 4.89
CA LEU A 21 15.21 7.85 5.28
C LEU A 21 16.17 8.32 4.19
N SER A 22 16.85 7.37 3.52
CA SER A 22 17.85 7.62 2.48
C SER A 22 17.25 7.86 1.10
N PHE A 23 15.98 7.54 0.89
CA PHE A 23 15.31 7.82 -0.38
C PHE A 23 15.26 9.33 -0.65
N GLU A 24 15.70 9.72 -1.84
CA GLU A 24 15.63 11.12 -2.30
C GLU A 24 14.22 11.46 -2.78
N TYR A 25 13.42 12.03 -1.88
CA TYR A 25 12.10 12.55 -2.23
C TYR A 25 12.25 13.79 -3.13
N GLY A 26 11.43 13.86 -4.18
CA GLY A 26 11.44 14.97 -5.14
C GLY A 26 11.19 16.32 -4.47
N ILE A 27 11.59 17.41 -5.15
CA ILE A 27 11.47 18.79 -4.63
C ILE A 27 10.03 19.11 -4.20
N ASN A 28 9.06 18.64 -4.98
CA ASN A 28 7.62 18.85 -4.73
C ASN A 28 7.08 18.07 -3.53
N ASP A 29 7.82 17.06 -3.05
CA ASP A 29 7.41 16.17 -1.96
C ASP A 29 8.12 16.49 -0.64
N LYS A 30 9.05 17.46 -0.62
CA LYS A 30 9.84 17.80 0.59
C LYS A 30 8.96 18.20 1.78
N SER A 31 7.87 18.93 1.55
CA SER A 31 6.91 19.32 2.60
C SER A 31 6.03 18.15 3.08
N ASN A 32 5.90 17.11 2.26
CA ASN A 32 5.10 15.92 2.53
C ASN A 32 5.95 14.69 2.82
N LYS A 33 7.24 14.86 3.16
CA LYS A 33 8.11 13.74 3.50
C LYS A 33 7.45 12.91 4.61
N PRO A 34 7.29 11.59 4.42
CA PRO A 34 6.63 10.77 5.40
C PRO A 34 7.45 10.67 6.68
N PRO A 35 6.79 10.57 7.85
CA PRO A 35 7.49 10.34 9.10
C PRO A 35 8.09 8.94 9.12
N VAL A 36 9.10 8.76 9.97
CA VAL A 36 9.84 7.52 10.09
C VAL A 36 8.93 6.35 10.52
N ILE A 37 8.88 5.30 9.70
CA ILE A 37 8.14 4.08 9.99
C ILE A 37 8.98 3.17 10.90
N ARG A 38 8.79 3.32 12.20
CA ARG A 38 9.44 2.47 13.21
C ARG A 38 8.74 1.11 13.35
N LYS A 39 9.48 0.11 13.85
CA LYS A 39 8.98 -1.25 14.18
C LYS A 39 7.62 -1.26 14.92
N LYS A 40 7.45 -0.37 15.90
CA LYS A 40 6.21 -0.27 16.69
C LYS A 40 4.97 0.07 15.85
N HIS A 41 5.13 0.80 14.74
CA HIS A 41 4.04 1.19 13.85
C HIS A 41 3.61 0.00 13.00
N LEU A 42 4.58 -0.72 12.42
CA LEU A 42 4.34 -1.91 11.61
C LEU A 42 3.72 -3.07 12.41
N ASN A 43 4.16 -3.26 13.66
CA ASN A 43 3.53 -4.25 14.55
C ASN A 43 2.05 -3.95 14.82
N LYS A 44 1.69 -2.67 14.94
CA LYS A 44 0.30 -2.21 15.12
C LYS A 44 -0.50 -2.17 13.81
N GLY A 45 0.10 -2.52 12.68
CA GLY A 45 -0.54 -2.45 11.36
C GLY A 45 -0.89 -1.03 10.92
N LYS A 46 -0.19 -0.01 11.42
CA LYS A 46 -0.45 1.40 11.09
C LYS A 46 0.79 2.04 10.48
N ILE A 47 0.58 2.88 9.47
CA ILE A 47 1.57 3.83 8.98
C ILE A 47 1.23 5.19 9.60
N VAL A 48 2.24 5.89 10.12
CA VAL A 48 2.05 7.20 10.77
C VAL A 48 2.17 8.30 9.71
N GLY A 49 1.49 9.42 9.94
CA GLY A 49 1.55 10.60 9.07
C GLY A 49 0.17 11.04 8.58
N THR A 50 0.11 12.19 7.92
CA THR A 50 -1.07 12.71 7.25
C THR A 50 -1.48 11.82 6.08
N ALA A 51 -2.71 11.97 5.58
CA ALA A 51 -3.18 11.23 4.40
C ALA A 51 -2.25 11.44 3.18
N SER A 52 -1.77 12.66 2.96
CA SER A 52 -0.83 12.99 1.88
C SER A 52 0.52 12.28 2.05
N GLN A 53 1.05 12.22 3.28
CA GLN A 53 2.29 11.49 3.59
C GLN A 53 2.13 9.98 3.37
N GLN A 54 1.01 9.40 3.79
CA GLN A 54 0.72 7.97 3.58
C GLN A 54 0.55 7.66 2.08
N MET A 55 -0.14 8.53 1.34
CA MET A 55 -0.31 8.40 -0.10
C MET A 55 1.03 8.51 -0.84
N LEU A 56 1.93 9.39 -0.40
CA LEU A 56 3.27 9.51 -0.97
C LEU A 56 4.07 8.22 -0.77
N ILE A 57 4.06 7.64 0.43
CA ILE A 57 4.67 6.32 0.67
C ILE A 57 4.06 5.27 -0.26
N PHE A 58 2.73 5.24 -0.35
CA PHE A 58 2.02 4.30 -1.23
C PHE A 58 2.36 4.50 -2.72
N LYS A 59 2.66 5.71 -3.18
CA LYS A 59 3.09 5.90 -4.58
C LYS A 59 4.54 5.46 -4.81
N LEU A 60 5.42 5.72 -3.84
CA LEU A 60 6.85 5.50 -3.98
C LEU A 60 7.31 4.12 -3.50
N CYS A 61 6.49 3.37 -2.76
CA CYS A 61 6.85 2.06 -2.21
C CYS A 61 7.42 1.09 -3.25
N PRO A 62 6.84 0.95 -4.47
CA PRO A 62 7.37 0.04 -5.48
C PRO A 62 8.78 0.42 -5.93
N ILE A 63 9.13 1.72 -5.88
CA ILE A 63 10.45 2.22 -6.24
C ILE A 63 11.43 2.00 -5.08
N ILE A 64 11.01 2.32 -3.86
CA ILE A 64 11.86 2.19 -2.65
C ILE A 64 12.20 0.72 -2.35
N PHE A 65 11.29 -0.19 -2.69
CA PHE A 65 11.39 -1.62 -2.37
C PHE A 65 11.34 -2.51 -3.63
N TYR A 66 11.82 -1.99 -4.76
CA TYR A 66 11.73 -2.66 -6.07
C TYR A 66 12.36 -4.06 -6.09
N ASP A 67 13.44 -4.26 -5.34
CA ASP A 67 14.24 -5.48 -5.25
C ASP A 67 13.55 -6.61 -4.48
N ILE A 68 12.53 -6.29 -3.68
CA ILE A 68 11.83 -7.28 -2.86
C ILE A 68 10.37 -7.49 -3.22
N ILE A 69 9.76 -6.57 -3.97
CA ILE A 69 8.31 -6.55 -4.18
C ILE A 69 7.79 -7.85 -4.81
N ASP A 70 8.55 -8.43 -5.74
CA ASP A 70 8.17 -9.65 -6.43
C ASP A 70 8.17 -10.90 -5.56
N ARG A 71 8.85 -10.86 -4.41
CA ARG A 71 8.97 -11.95 -3.45
C ARG A 71 7.82 -11.97 -2.44
N LEU A 72 6.90 -10.99 -2.51
CA LEU A 72 5.82 -10.81 -1.57
C LEU A 72 4.49 -11.27 -2.17
N GLU A 73 3.74 -12.07 -1.43
CA GLU A 73 2.42 -12.54 -1.85
C GLU A 73 1.41 -11.39 -1.84
N THR A 74 1.54 -10.47 -0.88
CA THR A 74 0.67 -9.30 -0.80
C THR A 74 0.92 -8.24 -1.89
N LYS A 75 1.84 -8.49 -2.85
CA LYS A 75 2.08 -7.59 -3.99
C LYS A 75 0.85 -7.46 -4.88
N GLU A 76 0.07 -8.53 -5.06
CA GLU A 76 -1.14 -8.50 -5.90
C GLU A 76 -2.22 -7.57 -5.32
N ILE A 77 -2.39 -7.56 -3.99
CA ILE A 77 -3.26 -6.61 -3.29
C ILE A 77 -2.78 -5.18 -3.55
N TYR A 78 -1.47 -4.97 -3.46
CA TYR A 78 -0.86 -3.67 -3.64
C TYR A 78 -1.06 -3.12 -5.05
N ILE A 79 -0.81 -3.95 -6.08
CA ILE A 79 -0.98 -3.59 -7.49
C ILE A 79 -2.45 -3.26 -7.76
N CYS A 80 -3.37 -4.14 -7.34
CA CYS A 80 -4.81 -3.92 -7.54
C CYS A 80 -5.29 -2.62 -6.87
N LEU A 81 -4.81 -2.32 -5.65
CA LEU A 81 -5.12 -1.06 -4.98
C LEU A 81 -4.50 0.14 -5.70
N GLY A 82 -3.30 -0.02 -6.24
CA GLY A 82 -2.62 1.01 -7.04
C GLY A 82 -3.41 1.39 -8.29
N GLU A 83 -4.00 0.41 -8.97
CA GLU A 83 -4.89 0.64 -10.10
C GLU A 83 -6.17 1.38 -9.69
N ILE A 84 -6.81 0.95 -8.59
CA ILE A 84 -8.00 1.62 -8.04
C ILE A 84 -7.68 3.09 -7.73
N VAL A 85 -6.60 3.35 -7.01
CA VAL A 85 -6.15 4.70 -6.66
C VAL A 85 -5.88 5.50 -7.93
N SER A 86 -5.19 4.93 -8.91
CA SER A 86 -4.89 5.61 -10.18
C SER A 86 -6.15 6.05 -10.93
N LEU A 87 -7.21 5.23 -10.93
CA LEU A 87 -8.49 5.60 -11.54
C LEU A 87 -9.21 6.67 -10.73
N VAL A 88 -9.32 6.51 -9.41
CA VAL A 88 -10.08 7.43 -8.53
C VAL A 88 -9.46 8.83 -8.52
N PHE A 89 -8.14 8.92 -8.60
CA PHE A 89 -7.43 10.21 -8.64
C PHE A 89 -7.15 10.73 -10.06
N ALA A 90 -7.55 10.02 -11.11
CA ALA A 90 -7.39 10.50 -12.47
C ALA A 90 -8.31 11.71 -12.74
N CYS A 91 -7.75 12.76 -13.31
CA CYS A 91 -8.48 13.96 -13.73
C CYS A 91 -8.32 14.16 -15.25
N PRO A 92 -9.41 14.13 -16.04
CA PRO A 92 -10.79 13.90 -15.64
C PRO A 92 -11.10 12.41 -15.38
N PHE A 93 -12.00 12.15 -14.43
CA PHE A 93 -12.57 10.82 -14.21
C PHE A 93 -13.60 10.49 -15.30
N ARG A 94 -13.46 9.34 -15.97
CA ARG A 94 -14.37 8.93 -17.04
C ARG A 94 -15.42 7.94 -16.52
N LYS A 95 -16.69 8.21 -16.79
CA LYS A 95 -17.80 7.30 -16.43
C LYS A 95 -17.65 5.91 -17.03
N SER A 96 -17.01 5.78 -18.18
CA SER A 96 -16.73 4.48 -18.81
C SER A 96 -15.82 3.58 -17.98
N TRP A 97 -15.09 4.13 -17.00
CA TRP A 97 -14.24 3.35 -16.09
C TRP A 97 -15.00 2.72 -14.92
N LEU A 98 -16.29 3.05 -14.72
CA LEU A 98 -17.06 2.56 -13.57
C LEU A 98 -17.16 1.03 -13.53
N SER A 99 -17.39 0.39 -14.68
CA SER A 99 -17.43 -1.08 -14.76
C SER A 99 -16.08 -1.69 -14.39
N TYR A 100 -14.98 -1.11 -14.89
CA TYR A 100 -13.64 -1.59 -14.57
C TYR A 100 -13.30 -1.38 -13.08
N LEU A 101 -13.65 -0.22 -12.52
CA LEU A 101 -13.49 0.08 -11.09
C LEU A 101 -14.29 -0.90 -10.22
N GLN A 102 -15.49 -1.29 -10.65
CA GLN A 102 -16.28 -2.32 -9.98
C GLN A 102 -15.56 -3.67 -10.00
N SER A 103 -15.06 -4.10 -11.16
CA SER A 103 -14.28 -5.35 -11.28
C SER A 103 -13.02 -5.33 -10.40
N LEU A 104 -12.30 -4.20 -10.36
CA LEU A 104 -11.15 -4.02 -9.48
C LEU A 104 -11.53 -4.08 -8.00
N SER A 105 -12.66 -3.50 -7.62
CA SER A 105 -13.15 -3.52 -6.23
C SER A 105 -13.47 -4.95 -5.79
N VAL A 106 -14.13 -5.74 -6.64
CA VAL A 106 -14.39 -7.17 -6.39
C VAL A 106 -13.07 -7.94 -6.31
N ARG A 107 -12.16 -7.77 -7.28
CA ARG A 107 -10.84 -8.42 -7.27
C ARG A 107 -10.06 -8.11 -5.98
N PHE A 108 -10.03 -6.84 -5.56
CA PHE A 108 -9.38 -6.42 -4.33
C PHE A 108 -9.97 -7.13 -3.11
N GLN A 109 -11.31 -7.22 -3.01
CA GLN A 109 -11.96 -7.95 -1.92
C GLN A 109 -11.62 -9.44 -1.93
N CYS A 110 -11.66 -10.08 -3.10
CA CYS A 110 -11.26 -11.49 -3.24
C CYS A 110 -9.81 -11.72 -2.81
N LEU A 111 -8.88 -10.85 -3.23
CA LEU A 111 -7.47 -10.94 -2.83
C LEU A 111 -7.29 -10.75 -1.32
N MET A 112 -8.01 -9.80 -0.72
CA MET A 112 -7.98 -9.57 0.73
C MET A 112 -8.48 -10.78 1.52
N VAL A 113 -9.57 -11.40 1.09
CA VAL A 113 -10.12 -12.62 1.72
C VAL A 113 -9.17 -13.80 1.54
N HIS A 114 -8.57 -13.95 0.36
CA HIS A 114 -7.69 -15.08 0.05
C HIS A 114 -6.35 -15.00 0.78
N LEU A 115 -5.70 -13.84 0.78
CA LEU A 115 -4.33 -13.68 1.29
C LEU A 115 -4.28 -13.17 2.73
N LEU A 116 -5.30 -12.44 3.20
CA LEU A 116 -5.34 -11.81 4.52
C LEU A 116 -6.70 -12.02 5.22
N PRO A 117 -7.24 -13.26 5.31
CA PRO A 117 -8.58 -13.52 5.84
C PRO A 117 -8.78 -12.97 7.27
N GLN A 118 -7.73 -12.98 8.09
CA GLN A 118 -7.73 -12.49 9.46
C GLN A 118 -7.91 -10.97 9.59
N LEU A 119 -7.72 -10.21 8.50
CA LEU A 119 -7.89 -8.76 8.47
C LEU A 119 -9.23 -8.33 7.87
N VAL A 120 -10.01 -9.28 7.34
CA VAL A 120 -11.31 -9.01 6.74
C VAL A 120 -12.40 -9.37 7.75
N THR A 121 -13.15 -8.36 8.20
CA THR A 121 -14.38 -8.59 8.97
C THR A 121 -15.54 -8.80 8.00
N PRO A 122 -16.24 -9.95 8.05
CA PRO A 122 -17.45 -10.15 7.26
C PRO A 122 -18.48 -9.08 7.63
N LYS A 123 -18.84 -8.22 6.68
CA LYS A 123 -20.02 -7.37 6.82
C LYS A 123 -21.22 -8.18 6.35
N VAL A 124 -21.98 -8.72 7.30
CA VAL A 124 -23.26 -9.35 7.01
C VAL A 124 -24.26 -8.23 6.75
N HIS A 125 -24.53 -7.95 5.48
CA HIS A 125 -25.70 -7.17 5.09
C HIS A 125 -26.89 -8.13 5.17
N PHE A 126 -27.69 -8.04 6.25
CA PHE A 126 -29.04 -8.60 6.22
C PHE A 126 -29.82 -7.79 5.19
N VAL A 127 -30.16 -8.43 4.08
CA VAL A 127 -31.09 -7.92 3.06
C VAL A 127 -32.42 -8.62 3.27
#